data_AF-A0A523ZI99-F1
#
_entry.id   AF-A0A523ZI99-F1
#
_cell.length_a   1.000
_cell.length_b   1.000
_cell.length_c   1.000
_cell.angle_alpha   90.00
_cell.angle_beta   90.00
_cell.angle_gamma   90.00
#
_symmetry.space_group_name_H-M   'P 1'
#
loop_
_entity.id
_entity.type
_entity.pdbx_description
1 polymer ?
#
loop_
_entity_poly.entity_id
_entity_poly.type
_entity_poly.pdbx_seq_one_letter_code
_entity_poly.pdbx_strand_id
1 'polypeptide(L)'
;MVDLKKRKDIMQRSIKLGHCICNPKLSCPCEVFKEKNVCLCAGERLEDMPEQVELTKFVENAGCASKINQNDLKIVLNGLPEISDPRVLVSADTCDDAGVFKINEEYALVQSVDVFAPSVDDPYTFGQIAAANSLSDIYAMGGNPLTALSIIGFPIETMSHKVMNQMLMGGIVKMKEAGVVVIGGHSIKDNEVKFGFAVTGEINPKEVITNDRAKPGDVLVLTKPLGTGIIGFASQIGRASESALKAVSQSMAELNNISSEVMRKMRVTTATDVTGFGLLGHLSEMAVQSKVTAEIYAGQVPVFDGVLECVQKGIISGAVDRNKEFATQYVKAGKGVSKEMTEVLYDPQTSGGLLISIREDKSEKLIALLKKRGVAHAVVIGKVVAKSDGQIVIKK
;
A
#
# COMPACT_ATOMS: atom_id res chain seq x y z
N MET A 1 29.29 25.49 -10.41
CA MET A 1 30.62 25.61 -11.04
C MET A 1 31.39 24.33 -10.75
N VAL A 2 31.87 23.64 -11.78
CA VAL A 2 32.59 22.36 -11.66
C VAL A 2 34.00 22.59 -11.08
N ASP A 3 34.35 21.88 -10.02
CA ASP A 3 35.72 21.83 -9.50
C ASP A 3 36.55 20.81 -10.29
N LEU A 4 37.20 21.30 -11.35
CA LEU A 4 37.99 20.47 -12.26
C LEU A 4 39.19 19.79 -11.58
N LYS A 5 39.76 20.40 -10.54
CA LYS A 5 40.89 19.83 -9.80
C LYS A 5 40.40 18.62 -9.00
N LYS A 6 39.35 18.79 -8.21
CA LYS A 6 38.71 17.72 -7.45
C LYS A 6 38.27 16.57 -8.36
N ARG A 7 37.64 16.88 -9.50
CA ARG A 7 37.25 15.90 -10.53
C ARG A 7 38.45 15.07 -10.98
N LYS A 8 39.54 15.74 -11.40
CA LYS A 8 40.75 15.07 -11.88
C LYS A 8 41.36 14.16 -10.81
N ASP A 9 41.53 14.65 -9.59
CA ASP A 9 42.13 13.90 -8.48
C ASP A 9 41.32 12.62 -8.16
N ILE A 10 39.98 12.75 -8.13
CA ILE A 10 39.06 11.65 -7.90
C ILE A 10 39.09 10.61 -9.02
N MET A 11 39.09 11.07 -10.28
CA MET A 11 39.15 10.17 -11.43
C MET A 11 40.49 9.43 -11.48
N GLN A 12 41.60 10.11 -11.24
CA GLN A 12 42.92 9.47 -11.18
C GLN A 12 42.98 8.38 -10.09
N ARG A 13 42.41 8.67 -8.91
CA ARG A 13 42.29 7.66 -7.85
C ARG A 13 41.45 6.47 -8.28
N SER A 14 40.30 6.70 -8.91
CA SER A 14 39.40 5.64 -9.39
C SER A 14 40.05 4.77 -10.46
N ILE A 15 40.71 5.40 -11.44
CA ILE A 15 41.46 4.71 -12.50
C ILE A 15 42.57 3.84 -11.90
N LYS A 16 43.32 4.36 -10.92
CA LYS A 16 44.38 3.60 -10.23
C LYS A 16 43.83 2.38 -9.47
N LEU A 17 42.63 2.47 -8.91
CA LEU A 17 41.97 1.37 -8.21
C LEU A 17 41.29 0.35 -9.15
N GLY A 18 41.17 0.68 -10.44
CA GLY A 18 40.50 -0.16 -11.44
C GLY A 18 38.96 -0.11 -11.40
N HIS A 19 38.35 0.75 -10.58
CA HIS A 19 36.89 0.88 -10.45
C HIS A 19 36.46 2.29 -10.03
N CYS A 20 35.17 2.64 -10.23
CA CYS A 20 34.60 3.89 -9.72
C CYS A 20 34.59 3.88 -8.19
N ILE A 21 35.13 4.91 -7.56
CA ILE A 21 35.04 5.06 -6.09
C ILE A 21 33.59 5.24 -5.59
N CYS A 22 32.69 5.65 -6.46
CA CYS A 22 31.26 5.84 -6.19
C CYS A 22 30.46 4.54 -6.24
N ASN A 23 30.95 3.59 -7.04
CA ASN A 23 30.28 2.36 -7.37
C ASN A 23 31.35 1.36 -7.83
N PRO A 24 31.84 0.51 -6.92
CA PRO A 24 32.87 -0.47 -7.22
C PRO A 24 32.53 -1.45 -8.36
N LYS A 25 31.25 -1.54 -8.77
CA LYS A 25 30.81 -2.36 -9.90
C LYS A 25 31.07 -1.71 -11.27
N LEU A 26 31.40 -0.42 -11.32
CA LEU A 26 31.62 0.33 -12.55
C LEU A 26 33.10 0.65 -12.76
N SER A 27 33.50 0.85 -14.01
CA SER A 27 34.81 1.38 -14.36
C SER A 27 34.85 2.92 -14.25
N CYS A 28 36.05 3.49 -14.21
CA CYS A 28 36.27 4.93 -14.37
C CYS A 28 37.07 5.19 -15.65
N PRO A 29 36.61 6.08 -16.56
CA PRO A 29 35.35 6.81 -16.52
C PRO A 29 34.13 5.89 -16.69
N CYS A 30 33.06 6.15 -15.93
CA CYS A 30 31.78 5.45 -16.04
C CYS A 30 30.97 5.98 -17.24
N GLU A 31 29.89 5.29 -17.61
CA GLU A 31 29.01 5.69 -18.72
C GLU A 31 28.44 7.10 -18.54
N VAL A 32 27.96 7.45 -17.34
CA VAL A 32 27.47 8.80 -17.03
C VAL A 32 28.52 9.87 -17.36
N PHE A 33 29.79 9.64 -17.01
CA PHE A 33 30.85 10.58 -17.34
C PHE A 33 31.11 10.64 -18.85
N LYS A 34 31.12 9.49 -19.54
CA LYS A 34 31.36 9.42 -20.98
C LYS A 34 30.26 10.12 -21.78
N GLU A 35 29.01 9.96 -21.36
CA GLU A 35 27.85 10.50 -22.08
C GLU A 35 27.52 11.94 -21.72
N LYS A 36 27.64 12.29 -20.44
CA LYS A 36 27.16 13.58 -19.91
C LYS A 36 28.28 14.50 -19.45
N ASN A 37 29.54 14.05 -19.45
CA ASN A 37 30.69 14.80 -18.93
C ASN A 37 30.51 15.28 -17.47
N VAL A 38 29.77 14.49 -16.68
CA VAL A 38 29.46 14.74 -15.27
C VAL A 38 30.09 13.65 -14.40
N CYS A 39 30.90 14.06 -13.43
CA CYS A 39 31.53 13.20 -12.45
C CYS A 39 30.78 13.24 -11.11
N LEU A 40 29.81 12.34 -10.93
CA LEU A 40 29.02 12.25 -9.68
C LEU A 40 29.91 12.05 -8.44
N CYS A 41 31.03 11.33 -8.59
CA CYS A 41 32.04 11.13 -7.55
C CYS A 41 32.65 12.44 -7.04
N ALA A 42 32.78 13.42 -7.92
CA ALA A 42 33.32 14.74 -7.61
C ALA A 42 32.28 15.66 -6.95
N GLY A 43 31.04 15.19 -6.76
CA GLY A 43 29.93 15.98 -6.25
C GLY A 43 29.22 16.79 -7.33
N GLU A 44 29.52 16.54 -8.61
CA GLU A 44 28.81 17.17 -9.72
C GLU A 44 27.41 16.57 -9.86
N ARG A 45 26.51 17.33 -10.48
CA ARG A 45 25.10 16.97 -10.69
C ARG A 45 24.73 17.28 -12.12
N LEU A 46 23.71 16.58 -12.63
CA LEU A 46 23.13 16.89 -13.92
C LEU A 46 22.42 18.25 -13.81
N GLU A 47 22.79 19.22 -14.65
CA GLU A 47 22.24 20.58 -14.61
C GLU A 47 20.81 20.66 -15.19
N ASP A 48 20.43 19.70 -16.05
CA ASP A 48 19.12 19.61 -16.73
C ASP A 48 18.27 18.43 -16.20
N MET A 49 18.06 18.34 -14.90
CA MET A 49 17.10 17.37 -14.39
C MET A 49 15.68 17.88 -14.63
N PRO A 50 14.80 17.12 -15.30
CA PRO A 50 13.45 17.58 -15.59
C PRO A 50 12.74 17.99 -14.29
N GLU A 51 12.21 19.22 -14.27
CA GLU A 51 11.43 19.71 -13.12
C GLU A 51 10.07 19.01 -13.00
N GLN A 52 9.53 18.60 -14.16
CA GLN A 52 8.32 17.82 -14.28
C GLN A 52 8.69 16.39 -14.64
N VAL A 53 8.48 15.47 -13.69
CA VAL A 53 8.86 14.06 -13.81
C VAL A 53 7.60 13.22 -13.74
N GLU A 54 7.39 12.34 -14.71
CA GLU A 54 6.36 11.30 -14.64
C GLU A 54 6.91 10.14 -13.82
N LEU A 55 6.69 10.19 -12.50
CA LEU A 55 7.31 9.28 -11.54
C LEU A 55 7.11 7.80 -11.89
N THR A 56 5.97 7.43 -12.47
CA THR A 56 5.65 6.03 -12.76
C THR A 56 6.50 5.43 -13.89
N LYS A 57 7.18 6.27 -14.69
CA LYS A 57 8.16 5.86 -15.71
C LYS A 57 9.53 5.49 -15.14
N PHE A 58 9.78 5.77 -13.86
CA PHE A 58 11.07 5.55 -13.19
C PHE A 58 11.03 4.36 -12.22
N VAL A 59 9.99 3.52 -12.28
CA VAL A 59 9.86 2.34 -11.43
C VAL A 59 9.42 1.13 -12.23
N GLU A 60 9.92 -0.04 -11.85
CA GLU A 60 9.54 -1.32 -12.47
C GLU A 60 8.08 -1.69 -12.17
N ASN A 61 7.62 -1.51 -10.93
CA ASN A 61 6.25 -1.82 -10.50
C ASN A 61 5.67 -0.63 -9.73
N ALA A 62 4.53 -0.09 -10.19
CA ALA A 62 3.89 1.06 -9.53
C ALA A 62 3.09 0.65 -8.27
N GLY A 63 3.08 1.55 -7.27
CA GLY A 63 2.22 1.40 -6.10
C GLY A 63 2.50 0.13 -5.29
N CYS A 64 1.44 -0.45 -4.72
CA CYS A 64 1.54 -1.69 -3.95
C CYS A 64 1.91 -2.93 -4.79
N ALA A 65 1.93 -2.85 -6.13
CA ALA A 65 2.42 -3.93 -6.96
C ALA A 65 3.95 -4.17 -6.80
N SER A 66 4.66 -3.22 -6.18
CA SER A 66 6.08 -3.31 -5.81
C SER A 66 6.37 -4.16 -4.56
N LYS A 67 5.34 -4.60 -3.82
CA LYS A 67 5.52 -5.45 -2.62
C LYS A 67 6.02 -6.85 -3.01
N ILE A 68 6.81 -7.45 -2.12
CA ILE A 68 7.17 -8.88 -2.19
C ILE A 68 5.86 -9.69 -2.12
N ASN A 69 5.72 -10.71 -2.96
CA ASN A 69 4.51 -11.52 -2.96
C ASN A 69 4.37 -12.31 -1.65
N GLN A 70 3.14 -12.66 -1.31
CA GLN A 70 2.79 -13.26 -0.03
C GLN A 70 3.42 -14.64 0.20
N ASN A 71 3.63 -15.42 -0.86
CA ASN A 71 4.30 -16.72 -0.77
C ASN A 71 5.76 -16.57 -0.34
N ASP A 72 6.52 -15.71 -1.02
CA ASP A 72 7.93 -15.45 -0.69
C ASP A 72 8.06 -14.84 0.71
N LEU A 73 7.20 -13.89 1.06
CA LEU A 73 7.21 -13.27 2.39
C LEU A 73 6.99 -14.32 3.49
N LYS A 74 6.01 -15.21 3.31
CA LYS A 74 5.73 -16.30 4.27
C LYS A 74 6.93 -17.23 4.45
N ILE A 75 7.63 -17.56 3.36
CA ILE A 75 8.85 -18.38 3.43
C ILE A 75 9.94 -17.71 4.27
N VAL A 76 10.16 -16.41 4.06
CA VAL A 76 11.17 -15.63 4.80
C VAL A 76 10.81 -15.52 6.28
N LEU A 77 9.55 -15.24 6.60
CA LEU A 77 9.10 -15.02 7.98
C LEU A 77 9.08 -16.31 8.82
N ASN A 78 8.75 -17.47 8.21
CA ASN A 78 8.71 -18.76 8.92
C ASN A 78 10.05 -19.19 9.54
N GLY A 79 11.18 -18.60 9.13
CA GLY A 79 12.50 -18.91 9.66
C GLY A 79 12.95 -18.02 10.83
N LEU A 80 12.14 -17.07 11.27
CA LEU A 80 12.50 -16.10 12.31
C LEU A 80 12.21 -16.62 13.72
N PRO A 81 12.90 -16.10 14.76
CA PRO A 81 12.62 -16.45 16.14
C PRO A 81 11.19 -16.06 16.55
N GLU A 82 10.54 -16.91 17.32
CA GLU A 82 9.20 -16.63 17.87
C GLU A 82 9.23 -15.42 18.81
N ILE A 83 8.19 -14.59 18.71
CA ILE A 83 7.98 -13.46 19.61
C ILE A 83 7.18 -13.97 20.83
N SER A 84 7.81 -13.97 22.01
CA SER A 84 7.23 -14.52 23.25
C SER A 84 6.96 -13.47 24.34
N ASP A 85 7.18 -12.19 24.06
CA ASP A 85 6.91 -11.13 25.03
C ASP A 85 5.39 -10.99 25.26
N PRO A 86 4.89 -11.19 26.49
CA PRO A 86 3.45 -11.19 26.78
C PRO A 86 2.78 -9.82 26.58
N ARG A 87 3.56 -8.76 26.34
CA ARG A 87 3.04 -7.43 25.98
C ARG A 87 2.68 -7.33 24.50
N VAL A 88 3.16 -8.23 23.65
CA VAL A 88 2.80 -8.24 22.23
C VAL A 88 1.41 -8.84 22.10
N LEU A 89 0.42 -8.00 21.76
CA LEU A 89 -0.98 -8.41 21.60
C LEU A 89 -1.27 -8.91 20.19
N VAL A 90 -0.58 -8.35 19.20
CA VAL A 90 -0.66 -8.67 17.78
C VAL A 90 0.76 -8.61 17.22
N SER A 91 1.17 -9.66 16.51
CA SER A 91 2.50 -9.80 15.92
C SER A 91 2.42 -10.10 14.42
N ALA A 92 3.57 -10.24 13.77
CA ALA A 92 3.62 -10.73 12.39
C ALA A 92 3.02 -12.15 12.24
N ASP A 93 3.03 -12.96 13.31
CA ASP A 93 2.54 -14.35 13.29
C ASP A 93 1.01 -14.43 13.16
N THR A 94 0.31 -13.37 13.59
CA THR A 94 -1.15 -13.27 13.46
C THR A 94 -1.59 -12.73 12.09
N CYS A 95 -0.64 -12.37 11.21
CA CYS A 95 -0.89 -11.80 9.88
C CYS A 95 -1.87 -10.61 9.91
N ASP A 96 -1.79 -9.75 10.92
CA ASP A 96 -2.65 -8.56 11.03
C ASP A 96 -1.95 -7.32 10.44
N ASP A 97 -2.70 -6.24 10.26
CA ASP A 97 -2.22 -5.06 9.51
C ASP A 97 -1.11 -4.28 10.26
N ALA A 98 -1.07 -4.34 11.59
CA ALA A 98 -0.06 -3.65 12.40
C ALA A 98 0.31 -4.43 13.67
N GLY A 99 1.55 -4.20 14.15
CA GLY A 99 1.99 -4.73 15.44
C GLY A 99 1.35 -3.96 16.60
N VAL A 100 0.88 -4.66 17.62
CA VAL A 100 0.28 -4.04 18.81
C VAL A 100 1.05 -4.44 20.07
N PHE A 101 1.55 -3.44 20.79
CA PHE A 101 2.37 -3.62 21.98
C PHE A 101 1.74 -2.95 23.21
N LYS A 102 1.34 -3.75 24.20
CA LYS A 102 0.72 -3.30 25.44
C LYS A 102 1.73 -2.56 26.33
N ILE A 103 1.39 -1.33 26.69
CA ILE A 103 2.13 -0.54 27.67
C ILE A 103 1.54 -0.77 29.06
N ASN A 104 0.21 -0.71 29.19
CA ASN A 104 -0.54 -1.00 30.41
C ASN A 104 -1.98 -1.45 30.07
N GLU A 105 -2.89 -1.51 31.05
CA GLU A 105 -4.28 -1.97 30.85
C GLU A 105 -5.17 -1.03 30.01
N GLU A 106 -4.76 0.22 29.86
CA GLU A 106 -5.54 1.26 29.18
C GLU A 106 -4.89 1.70 27.86
N TYR A 107 -3.59 1.44 27.68
CA TYR A 107 -2.79 1.92 26.56
C TYR A 107 -1.94 0.82 25.92
N ALA A 108 -2.05 0.70 24.60
CA ALA A 108 -1.14 -0.04 23.73
C ALA A 108 -0.66 0.84 22.57
N LEU A 109 0.55 0.60 22.10
CA LEU A 109 1.08 1.15 20.86
C LEU A 109 0.57 0.31 19.69
N VAL A 110 0.23 0.99 18.60
CA VAL A 110 -0.01 0.37 17.29
C VAL A 110 1.08 0.88 16.35
N GLN A 111 1.86 -0.02 15.75
CA GLN A 111 2.99 0.35 14.91
C GLN A 111 2.89 -0.34 13.56
N SER A 112 2.97 0.44 12.49
CA SER A 112 3.10 -0.06 11.14
C SER A 112 4.16 0.74 10.37
N VAL A 113 4.71 0.14 9.33
CA VAL A 113 5.59 0.78 8.36
C VAL A 113 5.21 0.31 6.97
N ASP A 114 5.00 1.26 6.07
CA ASP A 114 4.69 0.94 4.68
C ASP A 114 5.43 1.89 3.74
N VAL A 115 6.13 1.32 2.76
CA VAL A 115 6.98 2.03 1.80
C VAL A 115 6.83 1.36 0.43
N PHE A 116 6.58 2.15 -0.61
CA PHE A 116 6.35 1.62 -1.95
C PHE A 116 6.81 2.60 -3.03
N ALA A 117 6.84 2.11 -4.27
CA ALA A 117 7.15 2.89 -5.46
C ALA A 117 5.97 3.80 -5.88
N PRO A 118 6.21 4.92 -6.58
CA PRO A 118 5.17 5.81 -7.11
C PRO A 118 4.01 5.07 -7.79
N SER A 119 2.78 5.38 -7.35
CA SER A 119 1.54 4.90 -7.97
C SER A 119 0.93 5.90 -8.96
N VAL A 120 1.43 7.13 -8.95
CA VAL A 120 0.99 8.25 -9.80
C VAL A 120 2.19 9.10 -10.19
N ASP A 121 2.04 9.86 -11.27
CA ASP A 121 3.14 10.66 -11.83
C ASP A 121 3.43 11.94 -11.02
N ASP A 122 2.39 12.57 -10.48
CA ASP A 122 2.54 13.81 -9.71
C ASP A 122 3.20 13.55 -8.34
N PRO A 123 4.37 14.12 -8.04
CA PRO A 123 5.10 13.83 -6.81
C PRO A 123 4.35 14.25 -5.53
N TYR A 124 3.62 15.36 -5.58
CA TYR A 124 2.85 15.84 -4.44
C TYR A 124 1.71 14.87 -4.12
N THR A 125 0.94 14.47 -5.13
CA THR A 125 -0.15 13.49 -5.02
C THR A 125 0.39 12.14 -4.56
N PHE A 126 1.53 11.68 -5.10
CA PHE A 126 2.16 10.45 -4.62
C PHE A 126 2.50 10.54 -3.12
N GLY A 127 3.01 11.69 -2.67
CA GLY A 127 3.26 11.93 -1.26
C GLY A 127 1.99 11.79 -0.39
N GLN A 128 0.86 12.35 -0.85
CA GLN A 128 -0.42 12.20 -0.17
C GLN A 128 -0.89 10.74 -0.11
N ILE A 129 -0.74 10.01 -1.22
CA ILE A 129 -1.12 8.59 -1.30
C ILE A 129 -0.24 7.74 -0.36
N ALA A 130 1.07 7.98 -0.35
CA ALA A 130 2.00 7.29 0.54
C ALA A 130 1.63 7.50 2.02
N ALA A 131 1.31 8.74 2.41
CA ALA A 131 0.85 9.02 3.77
C ALA A 131 -0.50 8.35 4.09
N ALA A 132 -1.48 8.42 3.18
CA ALA A 132 -2.78 7.79 3.39
C ALA A 132 -2.67 6.27 3.55
N ASN A 133 -1.84 5.63 2.72
CA ASN A 133 -1.57 4.20 2.80
C ASN A 133 -0.86 3.84 4.12
N SER A 134 0.22 4.53 4.50
CA SER A 134 0.93 4.24 5.76
C SER A 134 0.09 4.44 7.02
N LEU A 135 -0.96 5.27 6.96
CA LEU A 135 -1.91 5.45 8.06
C LEU A 135 -3.00 4.36 8.10
N SER A 136 -3.20 3.66 6.99
CA SER A 136 -4.35 2.77 6.79
C SER A 136 -4.32 1.57 7.74
N ASP A 137 -3.17 0.95 7.97
CA ASP A 137 -3.01 -0.16 8.92
C ASP A 137 -3.42 0.25 10.35
N ILE A 138 -3.02 1.45 10.79
CA ILE A 138 -3.42 1.97 12.10
C ILE A 138 -4.94 2.11 12.18
N TYR A 139 -5.57 2.59 11.12
CA TYR A 139 -7.02 2.73 11.03
C TYR A 139 -7.75 1.38 10.97
N ALA A 140 -7.21 0.39 10.28
CA ALA A 140 -7.77 -0.97 10.17
C ALA A 140 -7.84 -1.65 11.54
N MET A 141 -6.80 -1.49 12.36
CA MET A 141 -6.76 -1.96 13.75
C MET A 141 -7.67 -1.18 14.71
N GLY A 142 -8.31 -0.11 14.24
CA GLY A 142 -9.09 0.81 15.06
C GLY A 142 -8.25 1.81 15.87
N GLY A 143 -6.95 1.90 15.61
CA GLY A 143 -6.04 2.79 16.33
C GLY A 143 -6.24 4.27 16.03
N ASN A 144 -5.63 5.11 16.87
CA ASN A 144 -5.49 6.54 16.67
C ASN A 144 -4.02 6.85 16.33
N PRO A 145 -3.68 7.27 15.10
CA PRO A 145 -2.31 7.58 14.74
C PRO A 145 -1.84 8.88 15.43
N LEU A 146 -0.58 8.92 15.88
CA LEU A 146 -0.03 10.03 16.66
C LEU A 146 1.17 10.69 15.98
N THR A 147 2.18 9.89 15.64
CA THR A 147 3.44 10.37 15.08
C THR A 147 3.90 9.51 13.92
N ALA A 148 4.68 10.10 13.02
CA ALA A 148 5.28 9.38 11.89
C ALA A 148 6.75 9.75 11.66
N LEU A 149 7.48 8.82 11.06
CA LEU A 149 8.84 8.98 10.55
C LEU A 149 8.83 8.69 9.04
N SER A 150 9.33 9.61 8.22
CA SER A 150 9.42 9.37 6.77
C SER A 150 10.54 8.40 6.42
N ILE A 151 10.33 7.57 5.40
CA ILE A 151 11.33 6.65 4.86
C ILE A 151 11.42 6.89 3.37
N ILE A 152 12.63 7.18 2.88
CA ILE A 152 12.83 7.62 1.48
C ILE A 152 14.01 6.88 0.86
N GLY A 153 13.77 6.15 -0.23
CA GLY A 153 14.79 5.78 -1.22
C GLY A 153 14.67 6.73 -2.41
N PHE A 154 15.73 7.44 -2.78
CA PHE A 154 15.65 8.44 -3.85
C PHE A 154 16.92 8.53 -4.70
N PRO A 155 16.79 8.62 -6.03
CA PRO A 155 17.92 8.78 -6.95
C PRO A 155 18.41 10.23 -7.01
N ILE A 156 18.94 10.73 -5.87
CA ILE A 156 19.30 12.15 -5.67
C ILE A 156 20.36 12.69 -6.65
N GLU A 157 21.07 11.82 -7.35
CA GLU A 157 22.09 12.17 -8.35
C GLU A 157 21.51 12.33 -9.76
N THR A 158 20.37 11.70 -10.04
CA THR A 158 19.74 11.65 -11.38
C THR A 158 18.31 12.18 -11.40
N MET A 159 17.74 12.53 -10.24
CA MET A 159 16.45 13.18 -10.11
C MET A 159 16.51 14.44 -9.23
N SER A 160 15.74 15.47 -9.60
CA SER A 160 15.72 16.76 -8.91
C SER A 160 15.25 16.66 -7.46
N HIS A 161 15.95 17.33 -6.54
CA HIS A 161 15.55 17.44 -5.14
C HIS A 161 14.17 18.11 -4.96
N LYS A 162 13.71 18.89 -5.95
CA LYS A 162 12.36 19.48 -5.96
C LYS A 162 11.28 18.39 -5.97
N VAL A 163 11.51 17.27 -6.66
CA VAL A 163 10.60 16.12 -6.68
C VAL A 163 10.47 15.52 -5.29
N MET A 164 11.60 15.24 -4.62
CA MET A 164 11.62 14.76 -3.24
C MET A 164 10.92 15.74 -2.28
N ASN A 165 11.12 17.06 -2.47
CA ASN A 165 10.46 18.08 -1.68
C ASN A 165 8.94 18.07 -1.85
N GLN A 166 8.43 17.92 -3.08
CA GLN A 166 7.00 17.81 -3.36
C GLN A 166 6.37 16.56 -2.74
N MET A 167 7.05 15.41 -2.83
CA MET A 167 6.61 14.17 -2.17
C MET A 167 6.50 14.33 -0.65
N LEU A 168 7.54 14.88 -0.03
CA LEU A 168 7.53 15.18 1.39
C LEU A 168 6.41 16.16 1.77
N MET A 169 6.22 17.21 0.98
CA MET A 169 5.17 18.21 1.23
C MET A 169 3.78 17.57 1.18
N GLY A 170 3.48 16.80 0.12
CA GLY A 170 2.19 16.12 -0.02
C GLY A 170 1.93 15.16 1.14
N GLY A 171 2.93 14.36 1.53
CA GLY A 171 2.82 13.44 2.66
C GLY A 171 2.61 14.15 3.99
N ILE A 172 3.38 15.21 4.28
CA ILE A 172 3.24 16.00 5.52
C ILE A 172 1.88 16.68 5.60
N VAL A 173 1.37 17.24 4.49
CA VAL A 173 0.04 17.85 4.45
C VAL A 173 -1.04 16.82 4.76
N LYS A 174 -0.94 15.62 4.19
CA LYS A 174 -1.88 14.53 4.46
C LYS A 174 -1.77 13.98 5.89
N MET A 175 -0.57 13.87 6.45
CA MET A 175 -0.37 13.53 7.87
C MET A 175 -1.01 14.58 8.78
N LYS A 176 -0.86 15.87 8.46
CA LYS A 176 -1.50 16.97 9.20
C LYS A 176 -3.02 16.90 9.14
N GLU A 177 -3.61 16.54 8.00
CA GLU A 177 -5.04 16.27 7.86
C GLU A 177 -5.52 15.15 8.80
N ALA A 178 -4.68 14.14 9.03
CA ALA A 178 -4.92 13.06 9.98
C ALA A 178 -4.65 13.43 11.46
N GLY A 179 -4.17 14.65 11.74
CA GLY A 179 -3.74 15.05 13.09
C GLY A 179 -2.40 14.44 13.54
N VAL A 180 -1.62 13.89 12.61
CA VAL A 180 -0.36 13.17 12.86
C VAL A 180 0.83 14.09 12.66
N VAL A 181 1.78 14.05 13.58
CA VAL A 181 3.01 14.85 13.50
C VAL A 181 4.16 14.03 12.91
N VAL A 182 4.73 14.50 11.81
CA VAL A 182 5.97 13.92 11.25
C VAL A 182 7.15 14.49 12.05
N ILE A 183 7.81 13.64 12.84
CA ILE A 183 8.84 14.06 13.83
C ILE A 183 10.27 13.76 13.38
N GLY A 184 10.45 13.21 12.18
CA GLY A 184 11.75 12.86 11.63
C GLY A 184 11.62 11.93 10.44
N GLY A 185 12.74 11.30 10.09
CA GLY A 185 12.77 10.31 9.03
C GLY A 185 14.18 9.87 8.67
N HIS A 186 14.26 8.99 7.68
CA HIS A 186 15.51 8.50 7.13
C HIS A 186 15.47 8.49 5.60
N SER A 187 16.58 8.86 4.96
CA SER A 187 16.72 8.87 3.51
C SER A 187 17.97 8.10 3.08
N ILE A 188 17.83 7.25 2.09
CA ILE A 188 18.91 6.49 1.47
C ILE A 188 18.99 6.81 -0.02
N LYS A 189 20.21 6.78 -0.57
CA LYS A 189 20.41 6.79 -2.02
C LYS A 189 19.90 5.47 -2.58
N ASP A 190 19.02 5.55 -3.56
CA ASP A 190 18.45 4.40 -4.26
C ASP A 190 18.35 4.74 -5.76
N ASN A 191 18.32 3.73 -6.62
CA ASN A 191 18.12 3.93 -8.06
C ASN A 191 16.64 4.17 -8.41
N GLU A 192 15.73 3.64 -7.60
CA GLU A 192 14.29 3.84 -7.75
C GLU A 192 13.73 4.67 -6.59
N VAL A 193 12.68 5.44 -6.88
CA VAL A 193 11.93 6.17 -5.86
C VAL A 193 11.15 5.18 -5.00
N LYS A 194 11.35 5.25 -3.69
CA LYS A 194 10.58 4.53 -2.67
C LYS A 194 10.20 5.53 -1.58
N PHE A 195 8.93 5.60 -1.22
CA PHE A 195 8.47 6.55 -0.22
C PHE A 195 7.36 5.99 0.63
N GLY A 196 7.35 6.39 1.89
CA GLY A 196 6.34 6.02 2.86
C GLY A 196 6.71 6.47 4.26
N PHE A 197 5.99 5.93 5.25
CA PHE A 197 6.13 6.33 6.64
C PHE A 197 6.08 5.12 7.57
N ALA A 198 6.89 5.16 8.62
CA ALA A 198 6.64 4.39 9.83
C ALA A 198 5.72 5.22 10.72
N VAL A 199 4.59 4.65 11.12
CA VAL A 199 3.56 5.32 11.92
C VAL A 199 3.45 4.67 13.29
N THR A 200 3.37 5.49 14.32
CA THR A 200 3.02 5.07 15.67
C THR A 200 1.69 5.69 16.04
N GLY A 201 0.75 4.82 16.41
CA GLY A 201 -0.54 5.17 16.98
C GLY A 201 -0.72 4.56 18.37
N GLU A 202 -1.89 4.83 18.94
CA GLU A 202 -2.32 4.30 20.22
C GLU A 202 -3.70 3.65 20.11
N ILE A 203 -3.97 2.70 21.01
CA ILE A 203 -5.27 2.07 21.15
C ILE A 203 -5.48 1.57 22.58
N ASN A 204 -6.73 1.49 23.02
CA ASN A 204 -7.05 0.73 24.21
C ASN A 204 -6.88 -0.78 23.91
N PRO A 205 -6.11 -1.55 24.71
CA PRO A 205 -5.90 -2.99 24.47
C PRO A 205 -7.18 -3.82 24.32
N LYS A 206 -8.32 -3.35 24.85
CA LYS A 206 -9.62 -4.04 24.80
C LYS A 206 -10.45 -3.70 23.56
N GLU A 207 -10.02 -2.70 22.79
CA GLU A 207 -10.72 -2.19 21.62
C GLU A 207 -10.02 -2.52 20.30
N VAL A 208 -8.94 -3.33 20.36
CA VAL A 208 -8.21 -3.78 19.17
C VAL A 208 -9.15 -4.55 18.24
N ILE A 209 -9.24 -4.03 17.02
CA ILE A 209 -9.91 -4.67 15.89
C ILE A 209 -8.84 -5.51 15.19
N THR A 210 -9.14 -6.78 14.93
CA THR A 210 -8.20 -7.74 14.34
C THR A 210 -8.86 -8.42 13.14
N ASN A 211 -8.10 -9.03 12.24
CA ASN A 211 -8.68 -9.70 11.07
C ASN A 211 -9.19 -11.14 11.34
N ASP A 212 -9.14 -11.63 12.58
CA ASP A 212 -9.34 -13.04 12.96
C ASP A 212 -10.68 -13.36 13.67
N ARG A 213 -11.63 -12.40 13.71
CA ARG A 213 -12.87 -12.53 14.51
C ARG A 213 -14.17 -12.57 13.69
N ALA A 214 -14.11 -12.79 12.38
CA ALA A 214 -15.30 -12.87 11.53
C ALA A 214 -16.17 -14.08 11.93
N LYS A 215 -17.50 -13.95 11.87
CA LYS A 215 -18.43 -15.01 12.29
C LYS A 215 -19.53 -15.29 11.28
N PRO A 216 -20.01 -16.54 11.18
CA PRO A 216 -21.22 -16.83 10.40
C PRO A 216 -22.39 -15.92 10.78
N GLY A 217 -23.03 -15.32 9.79
CA GLY A 217 -24.08 -14.30 9.96
C GLY A 217 -23.57 -12.86 9.88
N ASP A 218 -22.26 -12.64 9.85
CA ASP A 218 -21.71 -11.33 9.52
C ASP A 218 -21.81 -11.07 8.01
N VAL A 219 -22.01 -9.80 7.64
CA VAL A 219 -21.84 -9.30 6.27
C VAL A 219 -20.48 -8.61 6.11
N LEU A 220 -20.00 -8.57 4.87
CA LEU A 220 -18.74 -7.94 4.50
C LEU A 220 -19.02 -6.59 3.84
N VAL A 221 -18.46 -5.51 4.39
CA VAL A 221 -18.63 -4.14 3.90
C VAL A 221 -17.29 -3.61 3.39
N LEU A 222 -17.27 -3.10 2.16
CA LEU A 222 -16.08 -2.48 1.57
C LEU A 222 -16.28 -0.96 1.49
N THR A 223 -15.27 -0.18 1.86
CA THR A 223 -15.41 1.29 1.96
C THR A 223 -14.87 2.09 0.78
N LYS A 224 -14.06 1.49 -0.11
CA LYS A 224 -13.58 2.13 -1.35
C LYS A 224 -13.74 1.18 -2.55
N PRO A 225 -13.93 1.71 -3.78
CA PRO A 225 -13.96 0.88 -4.98
C PRO A 225 -12.62 0.20 -5.27
N LEU A 226 -12.67 -0.90 -6.03
CA LEU A 226 -11.49 -1.61 -6.53
C LEU A 226 -11.06 -1.11 -7.91
N GLY A 227 -9.82 -1.40 -8.28
CA GLY A 227 -9.27 -1.19 -9.63
C GLY A 227 -8.09 -0.22 -9.69
N THR A 228 -7.54 0.20 -8.53
CA THR A 228 -6.42 1.16 -8.50
C THR A 228 -5.16 0.59 -9.14
N GLY A 229 -4.88 -0.72 -9.02
CA GLY A 229 -3.74 -1.37 -9.63
C GLY A 229 -3.87 -1.47 -11.16
N ILE A 230 -5.03 -1.87 -11.66
CA ILE A 230 -5.33 -1.95 -13.10
C ILE A 230 -5.22 -0.56 -13.75
N ILE A 231 -5.82 0.47 -13.16
CA ILE A 231 -5.73 1.84 -13.70
C ILE A 231 -4.31 2.39 -13.57
N GLY A 232 -3.61 2.12 -12.46
CA GLY A 232 -2.22 2.50 -12.28
C GLY A 232 -1.32 1.90 -13.36
N PHE A 233 -1.47 0.60 -13.63
CA PHE A 233 -0.75 -0.07 -14.71
C PHE A 233 -1.12 0.48 -16.10
N ALA A 234 -2.41 0.73 -16.34
CA ALA A 234 -2.86 1.38 -17.57
C ALA A 234 -2.20 2.77 -17.73
N SER A 235 -1.99 3.52 -16.64
CA SER A 235 -1.25 4.78 -16.64
C SER A 235 0.19 4.60 -17.10
N GLN A 236 0.90 3.62 -16.51
CA GLN A 236 2.32 3.36 -16.79
C GLN A 236 2.58 3.10 -18.27
N ILE A 237 1.61 2.49 -18.98
CA ILE A 237 1.72 2.19 -20.41
C ILE A 237 0.99 3.22 -21.30
N GLY A 238 0.53 4.34 -20.75
CA GLY A 238 -0.13 5.42 -21.50
C GLY A 238 -1.52 5.05 -22.06
N ARG A 239 -2.27 4.19 -21.35
CA ARG A 239 -3.59 3.68 -21.77
C ARG A 239 -4.73 3.99 -20.80
N ALA A 240 -4.47 4.61 -19.66
CA ALA A 240 -5.52 5.05 -18.75
C ALA A 240 -6.17 6.36 -19.24
N SER A 241 -7.47 6.52 -19.00
CA SER A 241 -8.13 7.81 -19.21
C SER A 241 -7.80 8.79 -18.08
N GLU A 242 -7.72 10.08 -18.38
CA GLU A 242 -7.47 11.12 -17.36
C GLU A 242 -8.53 11.12 -16.26
N SER A 243 -9.80 10.86 -16.61
CA SER A 243 -10.89 10.79 -15.64
C SER A 243 -10.73 9.62 -14.67
N ALA A 244 -10.35 8.43 -15.17
CA ALA A 244 -10.08 7.27 -14.33
C ALA A 244 -8.87 7.53 -13.42
N LEU A 245 -7.78 8.08 -13.97
CA LEU A 245 -6.58 8.43 -13.19
C LEU A 245 -6.88 9.40 -12.07
N LYS A 246 -7.64 10.45 -12.35
CA LYS A 246 -8.06 11.43 -11.35
C LYS A 246 -8.91 10.77 -10.26
N ALA A 247 -9.87 9.93 -10.63
CA ALA A 247 -10.75 9.25 -9.68
C ALA A 247 -9.98 8.30 -8.76
N VAL A 248 -9.09 7.46 -9.31
CA VAL A 248 -8.26 6.56 -8.47
C VAL A 248 -7.29 7.35 -7.62
N SER A 249 -6.64 8.38 -8.15
CA SER A 249 -5.69 9.21 -7.38
C SER A 249 -6.35 9.89 -6.19
N GLN A 250 -7.56 10.42 -6.39
CA GLN A 250 -8.35 11.01 -5.30
C GLN A 250 -8.68 9.97 -4.24
N SER A 251 -9.23 8.80 -4.64
CA SER A 251 -9.56 7.73 -3.71
C SER A 251 -8.33 7.20 -2.95
N MET A 252 -7.18 7.08 -3.61
CA MET A 252 -5.93 6.64 -3.00
C MET A 252 -5.42 7.67 -1.97
N ALA A 253 -5.71 8.96 -2.13
CA ALA A 253 -5.30 10.02 -1.21
C ALA A 253 -6.30 10.24 -0.05
N GLU A 254 -7.48 9.61 -0.09
CA GLU A 254 -8.47 9.67 0.99
C GLU A 254 -8.05 8.80 2.19
N LEU A 255 -8.18 9.35 3.39
CA LEU A 255 -7.87 8.65 4.64
C LEU A 255 -8.99 7.66 5.03
N ASN A 256 -8.61 6.53 5.62
CA ASN A 256 -9.56 5.58 6.23
C ASN A 256 -10.02 6.00 7.65
N ASN A 257 -9.70 7.22 8.11
CA ASN A 257 -10.01 7.73 9.46
C ASN A 257 -11.52 7.70 9.79
N ILE A 258 -12.37 8.16 8.87
CA ILE A 258 -13.82 8.19 9.05
C ILE A 258 -14.36 6.76 9.19
N SER A 259 -13.89 5.84 8.35
CA SER A 259 -14.26 4.42 8.41
C SER A 259 -13.87 3.81 9.76
N SER A 260 -12.64 4.05 10.21
CA SER A 260 -12.13 3.59 11.51
C SER A 260 -12.92 4.13 12.69
N GLU A 261 -13.21 5.43 12.72
CA GLU A 261 -14.04 6.05 13.77
C GLU A 261 -15.44 5.45 13.84
N VAL A 262 -16.06 5.21 12.68
CA VAL A 262 -17.39 4.62 12.60
C VAL A 262 -17.36 3.15 13.04
N MET A 263 -16.33 2.39 12.66
CA MET A 263 -16.11 1.01 13.12
C MET A 263 -16.00 0.94 14.65
N ARG A 264 -15.17 1.79 15.27
CA ARG A 264 -15.05 1.89 16.72
C ARG A 264 -16.40 2.20 17.38
N LYS A 265 -17.12 3.20 16.87
CA LYS A 265 -18.44 3.59 17.39
C LYS A 265 -19.47 2.45 17.31
N MET A 266 -19.38 1.63 16.27
CA MET A 266 -20.26 0.48 16.05
C MET A 266 -19.82 -0.78 16.79
N ARG A 267 -18.66 -0.73 17.47
CA ARG A 267 -18.00 -1.86 18.14
C ARG A 267 -17.79 -3.02 17.19
N VAL A 268 -17.29 -2.71 15.99
CA VAL A 268 -16.75 -3.71 15.06
C VAL A 268 -15.55 -4.36 15.73
N THR A 269 -15.44 -5.68 15.59
CA THR A 269 -14.31 -6.45 16.14
C THR A 269 -13.41 -7.00 15.05
N THR A 270 -13.84 -6.94 13.79
CA THR A 270 -13.15 -7.56 12.68
C THR A 270 -13.10 -6.66 11.46
N ALA A 271 -11.89 -6.32 11.05
CA ALA A 271 -11.63 -5.60 9.82
C ALA A 271 -10.18 -5.85 9.36
N THR A 272 -9.92 -5.45 8.13
CA THR A 272 -8.59 -5.24 7.56
C THR A 272 -8.70 -4.13 6.53
N ASP A 273 -7.60 -3.63 5.98
CA ASP A 273 -7.65 -2.84 4.76
C ASP A 273 -7.35 -3.69 3.52
N VAL A 274 -7.84 -3.25 2.36
CA VAL A 274 -7.58 -3.94 1.09
C VAL A 274 -6.45 -3.22 0.40
N THR A 275 -5.26 -3.81 0.40
CA THR A 275 -4.07 -3.24 -0.24
C THR A 275 -3.45 -4.19 -1.29
N GLY A 276 -2.15 -4.48 -1.20
CA GLY A 276 -1.35 -5.09 -2.27
C GLY A 276 -1.76 -6.50 -2.65
N PHE A 277 -2.40 -7.26 -1.76
CA PHE A 277 -2.85 -8.63 -2.07
C PHE A 277 -4.23 -8.69 -2.75
N GLY A 278 -4.85 -7.52 -2.96
CA GLY A 278 -6.20 -7.41 -3.53
C GLY A 278 -7.27 -7.95 -2.59
N LEU A 279 -8.54 -7.78 -2.96
CA LEU A 279 -9.66 -8.14 -2.10
C LEU A 279 -9.63 -9.62 -1.69
N LEU A 280 -9.35 -10.52 -2.64
CA LEU A 280 -9.33 -11.95 -2.35
C LEU A 280 -8.13 -12.40 -1.53
N GLY A 281 -6.98 -11.71 -1.61
CA GLY A 281 -5.84 -11.99 -0.75
C GLY A 281 -6.16 -11.67 0.71
N HIS A 282 -6.55 -10.43 0.99
CA HIS A 282 -6.89 -9.98 2.35
C HIS A 282 -8.10 -10.71 2.92
N LEU A 283 -9.14 -10.98 2.11
CA LEU A 283 -10.27 -11.78 2.56
C LEU A 283 -9.88 -13.25 2.85
N SER A 284 -8.89 -13.80 2.13
CA SER A 284 -8.42 -15.16 2.39
C SER A 284 -7.75 -15.24 3.75
N GLU A 285 -6.92 -14.27 4.09
CA GLU A 285 -6.32 -14.17 5.43
C GLU A 285 -7.41 -14.07 6.50
N MET A 286 -8.35 -13.14 6.36
CA MET A 286 -9.47 -12.99 7.29
C MET A 286 -10.26 -14.31 7.45
N ALA A 287 -10.57 -15.00 6.35
CA ALA A 287 -11.33 -16.23 6.36
C ALA A 287 -10.57 -17.39 7.02
N VAL A 288 -9.27 -17.52 6.75
CA VAL A 288 -8.39 -18.54 7.34
C VAL A 288 -8.22 -18.30 8.84
N GLN A 289 -7.87 -17.07 9.24
CA GLN A 289 -7.65 -16.74 10.65
C GLN A 289 -8.93 -16.84 11.48
N SER A 290 -10.06 -16.41 10.91
CA SER A 290 -11.38 -16.51 11.56
C SER A 290 -11.99 -17.92 11.50
N LYS A 291 -11.41 -18.84 10.70
CA LYS A 291 -11.93 -20.21 10.47
C LYS A 291 -13.35 -20.22 9.93
N VAL A 292 -13.57 -19.48 8.84
CA VAL A 292 -14.88 -19.30 8.21
C VAL A 292 -14.87 -19.42 6.69
N THR A 293 -16.05 -19.66 6.13
CA THR A 293 -16.32 -19.50 4.70
C THR A 293 -16.98 -18.15 4.46
N ALA A 294 -16.42 -17.38 3.53
CA ALA A 294 -16.98 -16.13 3.03
C ALA A 294 -17.60 -16.32 1.64
N GLU A 295 -18.67 -15.59 1.36
CA GLU A 295 -19.26 -15.43 0.04
C GLU A 295 -19.10 -13.99 -0.42
N ILE A 296 -18.66 -13.78 -1.66
CA ILE A 296 -18.57 -12.46 -2.29
C ILE A 296 -19.56 -12.38 -3.44
N TYR A 297 -20.34 -11.32 -3.50
CA TYR A 297 -21.29 -11.04 -4.57
C TYR A 297 -20.62 -10.14 -5.62
N ALA A 298 -20.14 -10.75 -6.70
CA ALA A 298 -19.36 -10.09 -7.74
C ALA A 298 -20.06 -8.83 -8.28
N GLY A 299 -21.38 -8.87 -8.50
CA GLY A 299 -22.15 -7.72 -8.96
C GLY A 299 -22.35 -6.59 -7.94
N GLN A 300 -22.00 -6.79 -6.66
CA GLN A 300 -22.14 -5.76 -5.61
C GLN A 300 -20.80 -5.08 -5.27
N VAL A 301 -19.68 -5.63 -5.74
CA VAL A 301 -18.35 -5.06 -5.47
C VAL A 301 -18.18 -3.77 -6.28
N PRO A 302 -17.94 -2.62 -5.62
CA PRO A 302 -17.74 -1.36 -6.32
C PRO A 302 -16.40 -1.38 -7.05
N VAL A 303 -16.40 -0.90 -8.30
CA VAL A 303 -15.22 -0.84 -9.17
C VAL A 303 -15.18 0.53 -9.83
N PHE A 304 -13.98 1.10 -10.02
CA PHE A 304 -13.85 2.36 -10.75
C PHE A 304 -14.25 2.22 -12.23
N ASP A 305 -14.77 3.31 -12.79
CA ASP A 305 -15.06 3.41 -14.21
C ASP A 305 -13.81 3.13 -15.05
N GLY A 306 -13.98 2.39 -16.16
CA GLY A 306 -12.88 2.03 -17.07
C GLY A 306 -12.04 0.82 -16.65
N VAL A 307 -12.16 0.32 -15.42
CA VAL A 307 -11.39 -0.86 -14.96
C VAL A 307 -11.78 -2.11 -15.75
N LEU A 308 -13.08 -2.41 -15.87
CA LEU A 308 -13.54 -3.58 -16.60
C LEU A 308 -13.15 -3.53 -18.09
N GLU A 309 -13.15 -2.33 -18.69
CA GLU A 309 -12.69 -2.15 -20.07
C GLU A 309 -11.18 -2.42 -20.22
N CYS A 310 -10.37 -2.02 -19.23
CA CYS A 310 -8.94 -2.33 -19.21
C CYS A 310 -8.71 -3.84 -19.15
N VAL A 311 -9.43 -4.53 -18.27
CA VAL A 311 -9.36 -5.99 -18.12
C VAL A 311 -9.79 -6.70 -19.41
N GLN A 312 -10.88 -6.26 -20.05
CA GLN A 312 -11.33 -6.81 -21.35
C GLN A 312 -10.28 -6.66 -22.46
N LYS A 313 -9.47 -5.59 -22.40
CA LYS A 313 -8.34 -5.34 -23.33
C LYS A 313 -7.05 -6.05 -22.91
N GLY A 314 -7.07 -6.84 -21.83
CA GLY A 314 -5.88 -7.52 -21.29
C GLY A 314 -4.88 -6.57 -20.60
N ILE A 315 -5.30 -5.37 -20.22
CA ILE A 315 -4.46 -4.40 -19.50
C ILE A 315 -4.52 -4.74 -18.00
N ILE A 316 -3.68 -5.68 -17.60
CA ILE A 316 -3.60 -6.20 -16.24
C ILE A 316 -2.11 -6.38 -15.91
N SER A 317 -1.68 -5.99 -14.70
CA SER A 317 -0.30 -6.17 -14.28
C SER A 317 -0.04 -7.61 -13.82
N GLY A 318 1.22 -8.06 -13.88
CA GLY A 318 1.60 -9.38 -13.38
C GLY A 318 1.36 -9.58 -11.86
N ALA A 319 1.08 -8.51 -11.11
CA ALA A 319 0.71 -8.62 -9.70
C ALA A 319 -0.63 -9.33 -9.49
N VAL A 320 -1.56 -9.23 -10.45
CA VAL A 320 -2.85 -9.95 -10.39
C VAL A 320 -2.62 -11.46 -10.44
N ASP A 321 -1.73 -11.92 -11.31
CA ASP A 321 -1.40 -13.34 -11.40
C ASP A 321 -0.65 -13.84 -10.16
N ARG A 322 0.26 -13.04 -9.58
CA ARG A 322 0.89 -13.36 -8.28
C ARG A 322 -0.13 -13.47 -7.15
N ASN A 323 -1.11 -12.56 -7.09
CA ASN A 323 -2.17 -12.61 -6.09
C ASN A 323 -3.06 -13.86 -6.26
N LYS A 324 -3.33 -14.28 -7.52
CA LYS A 324 -4.04 -15.54 -7.79
C LYS A 324 -3.25 -16.75 -7.31
N GLU A 325 -1.95 -16.82 -7.58
CA GLU A 325 -1.12 -17.97 -7.18
C GLU A 325 -1.22 -18.26 -5.69
N PHE A 326 -1.30 -17.21 -4.87
CA PHE A 326 -1.55 -17.36 -3.44
C PHE A 326 -3.00 -17.75 -3.11
N ALA A 327 -3.98 -16.94 -3.53
CA ALA A 327 -5.34 -17.03 -3.01
C ALA A 327 -6.23 -18.08 -3.70
N THR A 328 -5.86 -18.59 -4.89
CA THR A 328 -6.68 -19.57 -5.63
C THR A 328 -6.95 -20.85 -4.84
N GLN A 329 -6.06 -21.25 -3.93
CA GLN A 329 -6.28 -22.42 -3.06
C GLN A 329 -7.48 -22.24 -2.09
N TYR A 330 -7.83 -21.00 -1.77
CA TYR A 330 -8.95 -20.64 -0.89
C TYR A 330 -10.21 -20.25 -1.67
N VAL A 331 -10.07 -19.91 -2.96
CA VAL A 331 -11.14 -19.27 -3.74
C VAL A 331 -11.80 -20.23 -4.72
N LYS A 332 -13.13 -20.25 -4.72
CA LYS A 332 -13.95 -20.96 -5.71
C LYS A 332 -14.88 -19.99 -6.43
N ALA A 333 -14.67 -19.83 -7.73
CA ALA A 333 -15.58 -19.05 -8.56
C ALA A 333 -16.87 -19.84 -8.87
N GLY A 334 -18.01 -19.26 -8.51
CA GLY A 334 -19.33 -19.81 -8.81
C GLY A 334 -19.68 -19.70 -10.30
N LYS A 335 -20.69 -20.49 -10.73
CA LYS A 335 -21.17 -20.46 -12.12
C LYS A 335 -21.68 -19.05 -12.49
N GLY A 336 -21.23 -18.53 -13.63
CA GLY A 336 -21.71 -17.27 -14.19
C GLY A 336 -21.03 -16.01 -13.65
N VAL A 337 -20.02 -16.14 -12.80
CA VAL A 337 -19.09 -15.04 -12.47
C VAL A 337 -18.20 -14.78 -13.69
N SER A 338 -18.08 -13.52 -14.10
CA SER A 338 -17.25 -13.16 -15.26
C SER A 338 -15.76 -13.32 -14.93
N LYS A 339 -14.97 -13.67 -15.95
CA LYS A 339 -13.51 -13.76 -15.79
C LYS A 339 -12.97 -12.37 -15.42
N GLU A 340 -13.46 -11.33 -16.08
CA GLU A 340 -13.03 -9.96 -15.88
C GLU A 340 -13.23 -9.51 -14.45
N MET A 341 -14.38 -9.79 -13.85
CA MET A 341 -14.61 -9.42 -12.45
C MET A 341 -13.72 -10.24 -11.52
N THR A 342 -13.48 -11.51 -11.84
CA THR A 342 -12.54 -12.34 -11.07
C THR A 342 -11.13 -11.73 -11.06
N GLU A 343 -10.64 -11.23 -12.20
CA GLU A 343 -9.36 -10.50 -12.29
C GLU A 343 -9.34 -9.26 -11.38
N VAL A 344 -10.40 -8.45 -11.39
CA VAL A 344 -10.50 -7.25 -10.54
C VAL A 344 -10.44 -7.58 -9.05
N LEU A 345 -11.00 -8.72 -8.63
CA LEU A 345 -10.97 -9.13 -7.22
C LEU A 345 -9.56 -9.53 -6.72
N TYR A 346 -8.64 -9.83 -7.64
CA TYR A 346 -7.21 -10.06 -7.36
C TYR A 346 -6.32 -8.83 -7.61
N ASP A 347 -6.88 -7.73 -8.12
CA ASP A 347 -6.12 -6.51 -8.41
C ASP A 347 -5.48 -5.94 -7.14
N PRO A 348 -4.16 -5.68 -7.11
CA PRO A 348 -3.53 -4.99 -5.99
C PRO A 348 -4.14 -3.60 -5.83
N GLN A 349 -4.59 -3.27 -4.63
CA GLN A 349 -5.09 -1.95 -4.32
C GLN A 349 -3.99 -1.12 -3.65
N THR A 350 -3.72 0.07 -4.16
CA THR A 350 -2.87 1.04 -3.42
C THR A 350 -3.79 1.90 -2.57
N SER A 351 -3.54 2.00 -1.26
CA SER A 351 -4.36 2.82 -0.34
C SER A 351 -5.87 2.56 -0.47
N GLY A 352 -6.26 1.28 -0.48
CA GLY A 352 -7.64 0.86 -0.64
C GLY A 352 -8.51 1.15 0.60
N GLY A 353 -9.73 0.63 0.56
CA GLY A 353 -10.71 0.82 1.64
C GLY A 353 -10.56 -0.23 2.73
N LEU A 354 -11.29 -0.04 3.82
CA LEU A 354 -11.46 -1.05 4.84
C LEU A 354 -12.44 -2.13 4.36
N LEU A 355 -12.11 -3.38 4.67
CA LEU A 355 -12.99 -4.55 4.57
C LEU A 355 -13.47 -4.89 5.98
N ILE A 356 -14.74 -4.66 6.24
CA ILE A 356 -15.33 -4.73 7.58
C ILE A 356 -16.26 -5.94 7.66
N SER A 357 -16.07 -6.80 8.66
CA SER A 357 -17.02 -7.86 8.98
C SER A 357 -17.89 -7.41 10.17
N ILE A 358 -19.21 -7.37 9.95
CA ILE A 358 -20.17 -6.91 10.95
C ILE A 358 -21.47 -7.70 10.86
N ARG A 359 -22.14 -7.91 11.99
CA ARG A 359 -23.47 -8.53 12.01
C ARG A 359 -24.44 -7.88 11.02
N GLU A 360 -25.19 -8.71 10.32
CA GLU A 360 -26.16 -8.29 9.29
C GLU A 360 -27.14 -7.21 9.81
N ASP A 361 -27.65 -7.37 11.04
CA ASP A 361 -28.61 -6.46 11.67
C ASP A 361 -28.06 -5.05 11.99
N LYS A 362 -26.74 -4.86 11.91
CA LYS A 362 -26.07 -3.57 12.13
C LYS A 362 -25.56 -2.93 10.84
N SER A 363 -25.59 -3.66 9.72
CA SER A 363 -24.95 -3.27 8.47
C SER A 363 -25.54 -2.00 7.85
N GLU A 364 -26.87 -1.89 7.82
CA GLU A 364 -27.57 -0.71 7.28
C GLU A 364 -27.19 0.56 8.06
N LYS A 365 -27.14 0.46 9.40
CA LYS A 365 -26.73 1.56 10.26
C LYS A 365 -25.27 1.94 10.05
N LEU A 366 -24.38 0.96 9.90
CA LEU A 366 -22.96 1.21 9.59
C LEU A 366 -22.83 1.99 8.27
N ILE A 367 -23.46 1.50 7.20
CA ILE A 367 -23.40 2.11 5.86
C ILE A 367 -24.01 3.50 5.86
N ALA A 368 -25.14 3.71 6.53
CA ALA A 368 -25.77 5.01 6.65
C ALA A 368 -24.85 6.04 7.35
N LEU A 369 -24.14 5.63 8.41
CA LEU A 369 -23.18 6.48 9.11
C LEU A 369 -21.96 6.80 8.25
N LEU A 370 -21.42 5.81 7.52
CA LEU A 370 -20.30 5.98 6.59
C LEU A 370 -20.66 6.97 5.48
N LYS A 371 -21.77 6.73 4.77
CA LYS A 371 -22.24 7.59 3.68
C LYS A 371 -22.56 9.01 4.15
N LYS A 372 -23.19 9.16 5.32
CA LYS A 372 -23.47 10.48 5.92
C LYS A 372 -22.20 11.29 6.18
N ARG A 373 -21.07 10.63 6.40
CA ARG A 373 -19.77 11.28 6.65
C ARG A 373 -18.88 11.36 5.40
N GLY A 374 -19.40 11.03 4.22
CA GLY A 374 -18.69 11.18 2.94
C GLY A 374 -18.06 9.90 2.37
N VAL A 375 -18.16 8.75 3.06
CA VAL A 375 -17.68 7.46 2.53
C VAL A 375 -18.76 6.87 1.61
N ALA A 376 -18.89 7.46 0.41
CA ALA A 376 -20.01 7.23 -0.50
C ALA A 376 -20.09 5.79 -1.04
N HIS A 377 -18.94 5.15 -1.20
CA HIS A 377 -18.81 3.81 -1.78
C HIS A 377 -18.97 2.66 -0.78
N ALA A 378 -19.29 2.96 0.49
CA ALA A 378 -19.55 1.93 1.49
C ALA A 378 -20.76 1.06 1.10
N VAL A 379 -20.51 -0.22 0.82
CA VAL A 379 -21.54 -1.18 0.42
C VAL A 379 -21.26 -2.56 0.99
N VAL A 380 -22.32 -3.34 1.22
CA VAL A 380 -22.20 -4.78 1.45
C VAL A 380 -21.75 -5.43 0.14
N ILE A 381 -20.72 -6.26 0.22
CA ILE A 381 -20.17 -6.99 -0.94
C ILE A 381 -20.28 -8.51 -0.77
N GLY A 382 -20.76 -8.99 0.37
CA GLY A 382 -20.70 -10.40 0.72
C GLY A 382 -21.15 -10.71 2.14
N LYS A 383 -20.98 -11.97 2.52
CA LYS A 383 -21.30 -12.45 3.88
C LYS A 383 -20.47 -13.65 4.30
N VAL A 384 -20.38 -13.86 5.60
CA VAL A 384 -19.76 -15.03 6.22
C VAL A 384 -20.84 -16.07 6.51
N VAL A 385 -20.71 -17.28 5.97
CA VAL A 385 -21.83 -18.25 5.91
C VAL A 385 -21.68 -19.45 6.83
N ALA A 386 -20.46 -19.88 7.11
CA ALA A 386 -20.21 -21.10 7.87
C ALA A 386 -18.82 -21.08 8.50
N LYS A 387 -18.59 -21.96 9.47
CA LYS A 387 -17.22 -22.29 9.92
C LYS A 387 -16.55 -23.21 8.90
N SER A 388 -15.26 -23.02 8.67
CA SER A 388 -14.42 -23.86 7.80
C SER A 388 -12.94 -23.57 8.06
N ASP A 389 -12.02 -24.13 7.27
CA ASP A 389 -10.59 -23.84 7.35
C ASP A 389 -10.16 -22.63 6.49
N GLY A 390 -11.10 -21.75 6.12
CA GLY A 390 -10.85 -20.58 5.27
C GLY A 390 -11.14 -20.85 3.80
N GLN A 391 -12.35 -20.49 3.36
CA GLN A 391 -12.76 -20.62 1.96
C GLN A 391 -13.52 -19.37 1.51
N ILE A 392 -13.36 -19.00 0.25
CA ILE A 392 -14.09 -17.91 -0.39
C ILE A 392 -14.86 -18.47 -1.57
N VAL A 393 -16.16 -18.17 -1.63
CA VAL A 393 -17.00 -18.51 -2.78
C VAL A 393 -17.43 -17.23 -3.46
N ILE A 394 -17.02 -17.05 -4.71
CA ILE A 394 -17.50 -15.92 -5.51
C ILE A 394 -18.85 -16.29 -6.11
N LYS A 395 -19.87 -15.50 -5.82
CA LYS A 395 -21.22 -15.61 -6.37
C LYS A 395 -21.47 -14.47 -7.35
N LYS A 396 -22.40 -14.69 -8.26
CA LYS A 396 -22.80 -13.69 -9.25
C LYS A 396 -23.46 -12.49 -8.59
#